data_AF-A0A351XF36-F1
#
_entry.id   AF-A0A351XF36-F1
#
_cell.length_a   1.000
_cell.length_b   1.000
_cell.length_c   1.000
_cell.angle_alpha   90.00
_cell.angle_beta   90.00
_cell.angle_gamma   90.00
#
_symmetry.space_group_name_H-M   'P 1'
#
loop_
_entity.id
_entity.type
_entity.pdbx_description
1 polymer ?
#
loop_
_entity_poly.entity_id
_entity_poly.type
_entity_poly.pdbx_seq_one_letter_code
_entity_poly.pdbx_strand_id
1 'polypeptide(L)'
;TTAGLRPAGGDGADWNPGDQAMQLLPASADGLVLAHFSPNFDRSGWIVDPNIVFPIDRLREMADEGVIGSVADVHVSFMGAQIDHTLETIRLDTGPAAARALLDDDVDLVLLTPV
;
A
#
# COMPACT_ATOMS: atom_id res chain seq x y z
N THR A 1 -0.08 -2.69 -0.82
CA THR A 1 -1.43 -2.96 -0.30
C THR A 1 -2.49 -2.26 -1.12
N THR A 2 -3.67 -2.85 -1.32
CA THR A 2 -4.80 -2.22 -2.05
C THR A 2 -5.81 -1.49 -1.14
N ALA A 3 -5.43 -1.21 0.11
CA ALA A 3 -6.33 -0.63 1.10
C ALA A 3 -6.63 0.87 0.97
N GLY A 4 -6.03 1.55 -0.01
CA GLY A 4 -6.04 3.01 -0.04
C GLY A 4 -5.47 3.61 1.24
N LEU A 5 -4.31 3.13 1.70
CA LEU A 5 -3.61 3.74 2.84
C LEU A 5 -3.00 5.07 2.43
N ARG A 6 -3.02 6.03 3.35
CA ARG A 6 -2.33 7.32 3.22
C ARG A 6 -1.90 7.85 4.59
N PRO A 7 -0.90 8.75 4.67
CA PRO A 7 -0.58 9.44 5.92
C PRO A 7 -1.75 10.31 6.42
N ALA A 8 -1.95 10.38 7.74
CA ALA A 8 -2.92 11.30 8.33
C ALA A 8 -2.53 12.77 8.05
N GLY A 9 -3.51 13.58 7.64
CA GLY A 9 -3.31 15.03 7.45
C GLY A 9 -2.43 15.45 6.26
N GLY A 10 -1.97 14.49 5.44
CA GLY A 10 -1.18 14.77 4.24
C GLY A 10 -2.02 15.11 3.00
N ASP A 11 -1.32 15.57 1.97
CA ASP A 11 -1.75 15.82 0.58
C ASP A 11 -1.77 14.55 -0.29
N GLY A 12 -1.67 13.38 0.35
CA GLY A 12 -1.76 12.08 -0.32
C GLY A 12 -3.11 11.90 -1.04
N ALA A 13 -3.17 10.95 -1.97
CA ALA A 13 -4.34 10.77 -2.83
C ALA A 13 -5.65 10.76 -2.01
N ASP A 14 -6.52 11.72 -2.30
CA ASP A 14 -7.88 11.78 -1.76
C ASP A 14 -8.67 10.69 -2.45
N TRP A 15 -8.49 9.45 -2.01
CA TRP A 15 -8.94 8.27 -2.72
C TRP A 15 -10.44 8.24 -3.02
N ASN A 16 -10.81 8.82 -4.14
CA ASN A 16 -12.16 8.99 -4.64
C ASN A 16 -12.53 7.81 -5.55
N PRO A 17 -13.84 7.61 -5.79
CA PRO A 17 -14.29 6.62 -6.75
C PRO A 17 -13.67 6.84 -8.13
N GLY A 18 -12.90 5.85 -8.61
CA GLY A 18 -12.20 5.92 -9.90
C GLY A 18 -10.73 6.35 -9.82
N ASP A 19 -10.20 6.66 -8.63
CA ASP A 19 -8.78 7.00 -8.48
C ASP A 19 -7.87 5.81 -8.79
N GLN A 20 -7.07 5.99 -9.83
CA GLN A 20 -6.07 5.03 -10.30
C GLN A 20 -4.63 5.44 -9.94
N ALA A 21 -4.48 6.46 -9.09
CA ALA A 21 -3.20 6.93 -8.57
C ALA A 21 -2.55 5.89 -7.63
N MET A 22 -1.28 6.12 -7.27
CA MET A 22 -0.57 5.39 -6.22
C MET A 22 -0.15 6.34 -5.10
N GLN A 23 -0.06 5.82 -3.89
CA GLN A 23 0.57 6.50 -2.76
C GLN A 23 1.86 5.75 -2.41
N LEU A 24 2.98 6.48 -2.40
CA LEU A 24 4.22 5.99 -1.80
C LEU A 24 4.16 6.26 -0.29
N LEU A 25 4.54 5.25 0.49
CA LEU A 25 4.55 5.26 1.94
C LEU A 25 5.99 4.98 2.40
N PRO A 26 6.67 5.92 3.05
CA PRO A 26 7.98 5.64 3.62
C PRO A 26 7.85 4.58 4.73
N ALA A 27 8.89 3.79 4.96
CA ALA A 27 8.92 2.80 6.05
C ALA A 27 8.70 3.44 7.44
N SER A 28 9.08 4.70 7.59
CA SER A 28 8.85 5.51 8.79
C SER A 28 7.44 6.08 8.91
N ALA A 29 6.56 5.85 7.94
CA ALA A 29 5.21 6.40 7.96
C ALA A 29 4.45 5.90 9.20
N ASP A 30 4.05 6.85 10.03
CA ASP A 30 3.18 6.65 11.17
C ASP A 30 1.80 7.27 10.89
N GLY A 31 0.84 6.97 11.76
CA GLY A 31 -0.51 7.55 11.66
C GLY A 31 -1.19 7.29 10.32
N LEU A 32 -0.92 6.16 9.66
CA LEU A 32 -1.61 5.80 8.43
C LEU A 32 -3.11 5.70 8.66
N VAL A 33 -3.88 6.21 7.71
CA VAL A 33 -5.34 6.08 7.70
C VAL A 33 -5.77 5.18 6.56
N LEU A 34 -6.73 4.32 6.86
CA LEU A 34 -7.43 3.52 5.88
C LEU A 34 -8.49 4.38 5.20
N ALA A 35 -8.22 4.80 3.97
CA ALA A 35 -9.10 5.65 3.18
C ALA A 35 -9.79 4.90 2.02
N HIS A 36 -9.88 3.56 2.10
CA HIS A 36 -10.64 2.75 1.15
C HIS A 36 -12.09 3.26 1.02
N PHE A 37 -12.56 3.62 -0.18
CA PHE A 37 -13.89 4.23 -0.35
C PHE A 37 -15.01 3.19 -0.35
N SER A 38 -14.72 1.94 -0.72
CA SER A 38 -15.76 0.91 -0.83
C SER A 38 -16.46 0.71 0.53
N PRO A 39 -17.80 0.74 0.57
CA PRO A 39 -18.56 0.43 1.77
C PRO A 39 -18.51 -1.06 2.11
N ASN A 40 -18.19 -1.93 1.14
CA ASN A 40 -18.10 -3.37 1.32
C ASN A 40 -16.80 -3.82 2.00
N PHE A 41 -15.84 -2.93 2.18
CA PHE A 41 -14.59 -3.24 2.86
C PHE A 41 -14.77 -3.24 4.38
N ASP A 42 -14.51 -4.37 5.03
CA ASP A 42 -14.54 -4.47 6.49
C ASP A 42 -13.30 -3.82 7.10
N ARG A 43 -13.53 -2.78 7.89
CA ARG A 43 -12.49 -1.98 8.54
C ARG A 43 -12.13 -2.50 9.91
N SER A 44 -12.91 -3.45 10.45
CA SER A 44 -12.71 -3.98 11.80
C SER A 44 -11.33 -4.63 11.95
N GLY A 45 -10.87 -5.37 10.94
CA GLY A 45 -9.53 -5.96 10.90
C GLY A 45 -8.43 -4.91 11.04
N TRP A 46 -8.48 -3.84 10.24
CA TRP A 46 -7.52 -2.72 10.34
C TRP A 46 -7.55 -2.03 11.72
N ILE A 47 -8.75 -1.82 12.27
CA ILE A 47 -8.92 -1.17 13.58
C ILE A 47 -8.30 -2.02 14.70
N VAL A 48 -8.40 -3.35 14.59
CA VAL A 48 -7.86 -4.28 15.59
C VAL A 48 -6.35 -4.48 15.40
N ASP A 49 -5.90 -4.69 14.18
CA ASP A 49 -4.48 -4.89 13.83
C ASP A 49 -4.17 -4.38 12.42
N PRO A 50 -3.43 -3.26 12.29
CA PRO A 50 -2.98 -2.74 11.00
C PRO A 50 -2.16 -3.74 10.17
N ASN A 51 -1.50 -4.71 10.81
CA ASN A 51 -0.68 -5.71 10.13
C ASN A 51 -1.49 -6.67 9.25
N ILE A 52 -2.82 -6.72 9.39
CA ILE A 52 -3.69 -7.48 8.48
C ILE A 52 -3.64 -6.90 7.06
N VAL A 53 -3.50 -5.58 6.95
CA VAL A 53 -3.57 -4.83 5.69
C VAL A 53 -2.17 -4.44 5.20
N PHE A 54 -1.30 -4.09 6.15
CA PHE A 54 0.06 -3.62 5.94
C PHE A 54 0.97 -4.26 7.00
N PRO A 55 1.46 -5.49 6.76
CA PRO A 55 2.17 -6.34 7.73
C PRO A 55 3.59 -5.86 8.04
N ILE A 56 3.78 -4.55 8.23
CA ILE A 56 5.10 -3.94 8.36
C ILE A 56 5.84 -4.44 9.60
N ASP A 57 5.13 -4.68 10.71
CA ASP A 57 5.77 -5.19 11.92
C ASP A 57 6.18 -6.65 11.75
N ARG A 58 5.35 -7.46 11.06
CA ARG A 58 5.70 -8.85 10.75
C ARG A 58 6.91 -8.94 9.81
N LEU A 59 7.02 -8.03 8.85
CA LEU A 59 8.20 -7.96 7.96
C LEU A 59 9.46 -7.54 8.75
N ARG A 60 9.34 -6.59 9.69
CA ARG A 60 10.45 -6.19 10.57
C ARG A 60 10.90 -7.33 11.47
N GLU A 61 9.96 -8.07 12.07
CA GLU A 61 10.26 -9.26 12.87
C GLU A 61 11.02 -10.31 12.03
N MET A 62 10.60 -10.57 10.79
CA MET A 62 11.31 -11.48 9.89
C MET A 62 12.74 -11.00 9.56
N ALA A 63 12.95 -9.68 9.44
CA ALA A 63 14.28 -9.13 9.23
C ALA A 63 15.15 -9.24 10.49
N ASP A 64 14.59 -8.95 11.67
CA ASP A 64 15.26 -9.08 12.96
C ASP A 64 15.66 -10.54 13.27
N GLU A 65 14.82 -11.50 12.86
CA GLU A 65 15.10 -12.94 12.95
C GLU A 65 16.07 -13.44 11.87
N GLY A 66 16.42 -12.60 10.88
CA GLY A 66 17.30 -12.95 9.76
C GLY A 66 16.67 -13.88 8.72
N VAL A 67 15.34 -14.00 8.70
CA VAL A 67 14.59 -14.76 7.69
C VAL A 67 14.63 -14.05 6.34
N ILE A 68 14.56 -12.72 6.36
CA ILE A 68 14.80 -11.85 5.20
C ILE A 68 15.97 -10.91 5.50
N GLY A 69 16.59 -10.34 4.45
CA GLY A 69 17.74 -9.45 4.62
C GLY A 69 17.39 -8.09 5.21
N SER A 70 16.31 -7.48 4.73
CA SER A 70 15.83 -6.16 5.16
C SER A 70 14.37 -5.96 4.75
N VAL A 71 13.77 -4.86 5.23
CA VAL A 71 12.48 -4.34 4.77
C VAL A 71 12.74 -3.10 3.93
N ALA A 72 12.01 -2.95 2.82
CA ALA A 72 12.10 -1.79 1.92
C ALA A 72 11.85 -0.45 2.64
N ASP A 73 12.50 0.62 2.20
CA ASP A 73 12.28 1.97 2.72
C ASP A 73 11.02 2.63 2.10
N VAL A 74 10.57 2.11 0.96
CA VAL A 74 9.37 2.57 0.26
C VAL A 74 8.36 1.45 0.09
N HIS A 75 7.11 1.73 0.45
CA HIS A 75 5.96 0.87 0.22
C HIS A 75 4.92 1.57 -0.65
N VAL A 76 4.01 0.79 -1.24
CA VAL A 76 3.01 1.31 -2.17
C VAL A 76 1.60 0.95 -1.73
N SER A 77 0.71 1.94 -1.79
CA SER A 77 -0.72 1.75 -1.66
C SER A 77 -1.49 2.21 -2.90
N PHE A 78 -2.55 1.47 -3.21
CA PHE A 78 -3.54 1.79 -4.24
C PHE A 78 -4.94 1.74 -3.63
N MET A 79 -5.91 2.40 -4.26
CA MET A 79 -7.33 2.08 -4.05
C MET A 79 -7.67 0.77 -4.73
N GLY A 80 -8.08 -0.24 -3.96
CA GLY A 80 -8.47 -1.55 -4.50
C GLY A 80 -9.82 -1.55 -5.20
N ALA A 81 -10.76 -0.71 -4.74
CA ALA A 81 -12.06 -0.58 -5.39
C ALA A 81 -11.96 0.26 -6.68
N GLN A 82 -11.97 -0.41 -7.82
CA GLN A 82 -11.89 0.25 -9.12
C GLN A 82 -13.23 0.14 -9.86
N ILE A 83 -13.76 1.30 -10.28
CA ILE A 83 -15.01 1.38 -11.05
C ILE A 83 -14.75 1.08 -12.52
N ASP A 84 -13.65 1.60 -13.06
CA ASP A 84 -13.18 1.28 -14.40
C ASP A 84 -12.39 -0.03 -14.37
N HIS A 85 -12.95 -1.06 -14.99
CA HIS A 85 -12.34 -2.40 -15.05
C HIS A 85 -11.24 -2.53 -16.11
N THR A 86 -11.03 -1.52 -16.97
CA THR A 86 -9.91 -1.53 -17.90
C THR A 86 -8.58 -1.31 -17.20
N LEU A 87 -8.60 -0.57 -16.08
CA LEU A 87 -7.46 -0.23 -15.24
C LEU A 87 -6.32 0.42 -16.04
N GLU A 88 -6.65 1.18 -17.08
CA GLU A 88 -5.67 1.66 -18.07
C GLU A 88 -4.53 2.45 -17.41
N THR A 89 -4.83 3.42 -16.55
CA THR A 89 -3.81 4.22 -15.85
C THR A 89 -3.01 3.36 -14.88
N ILE A 90 -3.62 2.41 -14.17
CA ILE A 90 -2.87 1.46 -13.33
C ILE A 90 -1.92 0.61 -14.17
N ARG A 91 -2.36 0.13 -15.33
CA ARG A 91 -1.58 -0.79 -16.17
C ARG A 91 -0.47 -0.10 -16.94
N LEU A 92 -0.71 1.12 -17.42
CA LEU A 92 0.19 1.83 -18.32
C LEU A 92 1.05 2.88 -17.60
N ASP A 93 0.57 3.43 -16.48
CA ASP A 93 1.23 4.54 -15.80
C ASP A 93 1.62 4.22 -14.35
N THR A 94 0.64 4.11 -13.43
CA THR A 94 0.92 4.10 -11.98
C THR A 94 1.45 2.76 -11.49
N GLY A 95 1.08 1.64 -12.11
CA GLY A 95 1.66 0.33 -11.83
C GLY A 95 3.14 0.25 -12.24
N PRO A 96 3.50 0.60 -13.50
CA PRO A 96 4.90 0.72 -13.90
C PRO A 96 5.70 1.73 -13.04
N ALA A 97 5.11 2.87 -12.67
CA ALA A 97 5.75 3.84 -11.77
C ALA A 97 5.97 3.29 -10.35
N ALA A 98 5.03 2.51 -9.82
CA ALA A 98 5.20 1.82 -8.54
C ALA A 98 6.32 0.79 -8.60
N ALA A 99 6.36 -0.02 -9.68
CA ALA A 99 7.43 -0.98 -9.89
C ALA A 99 8.79 -0.29 -10.01
N ARG A 100 8.86 0.85 -10.72
CA ARG A 100 10.05 1.68 -10.82
C ARG A 100 10.54 2.15 -9.44
N ALA A 101 9.64 2.69 -8.61
CA ALA A 101 9.97 3.17 -7.28
C ALA A 101 10.52 2.05 -6.37
N LEU A 102 9.95 0.84 -6.46
CA LEU A 102 10.43 -0.33 -5.71
C LEU A 102 11.79 -0.84 -6.23
N LEU A 103 11.98 -0.87 -7.55
CA LEU A 103 13.27 -1.25 -8.15
C LEU A 103 14.38 -0.24 -7.82
N ASP A 104 14.06 1.05 -7.82
CA ASP A 104 15.00 2.11 -7.43
C ASP A 104 15.34 2.04 -5.92
N ASP A 105 14.54 1.34 -5.10
CA ASP A 105 14.75 1.01 -3.68
C ASP A 105 15.35 -0.42 -3.49
N ASP A 106 15.95 -0.98 -4.54
CA ASP A 106 16.60 -2.30 -4.55
C ASP A 106 15.69 -3.47 -4.07
N VAL A 107 14.37 -3.33 -4.18
CA VAL A 107 13.41 -4.36 -3.77
C VAL A 107 13.46 -5.56 -4.72
N ASP A 108 13.78 -6.74 -4.18
CA ASP A 108 13.81 -8.00 -4.92
C ASP A 108 12.53 -8.85 -4.79
N LEU A 109 11.72 -8.61 -3.74
CA LEU A 109 10.50 -9.35 -3.47
C LEU A 109 9.37 -8.42 -3.01
N VAL A 110 8.17 -8.63 -3.57
CA VAL A 110 6.96 -7.89 -3.18
C VAL A 110 5.93 -8.81 -2.56
N LEU A 111 5.38 -8.40 -1.41
CA LEU A 111 4.19 -9.01 -0.83
C LEU A 111 2.95 -8.20 -1.25
N LEU A 112 2.13 -8.80 -2.10
CA LEU A 112 0.84 -8.22 -2.46
C LEU A 112 -0.18 -8.59 -1.39
N THR A 113 -0.62 -7.59 -0.62
CA THR A 113 -1.68 -7.75 0.38
C THR A 113 -3.01 -7.29 -0.23
N PRO A 114 -3.87 -8.24 -0.68
CA PRO A 114 -5.20 -7.90 -1.13
C PRO A 114 -6.09 -7.62 0.07
N VAL A 115 -6.94 -6.63 -0.07
CA VAL A 115 -7.95 -6.20 0.90
C VAL A 115 -9.20 -5.79 0.16
#